data_AF-A0A7J8Q7P4-F1
#
_entry.id   AF-A0A7J8Q7P4-F1
#
_cell.length_a   1.000
_cell.length_b   1.000
_cell.length_c   1.000
_cell.angle_alpha   90.00
_cell.angle_beta   90.00
_cell.angle_gamma   90.00
#
_symmetry.space_group_name_H-M   'P 1'
#
loop_
_entity.id
_entity.type
_entity.pdbx_description
1 polymer ?
#
loop_
_entity_poly.entity_id
_entity_poly.type
_entity_poly.pdbx_seq_one_letter_code
_entity_poly.pdbx_strand_id
1 'polypeptide(L)' 'LGEGRPYSSSGKGKSYEGVIKFGFSLVKGKANHPMEDYHVAKFMQIQQHELGLFAIYDGHLGDTIPSYLQKHLFANILKE' A
#
# COMPACT_ATOMS: atom_id res chain seq x y z
N LEU A 1 -7.79 29.95 3.59
CA LEU A 1 -7.63 28.83 2.64
C LEU A 1 -6.42 28.04 3.12
N GLY A 2 -6.63 27.04 3.98
CA GLY A 2 -5.54 26.30 4.60
C GLY A 2 -4.90 25.37 3.58
N GLU A 3 -3.61 25.57 3.29
CA GLU A 3 -2.81 24.60 2.54
C GLU A 3 -2.93 23.24 3.24
N GLY A 4 -3.47 22.24 2.54
CA GLY A 4 -3.58 20.89 3.08
C GLY A 4 -2.18 20.39 3.46
N ARG A 5 -2.03 19.83 4.66
CA ARG A 5 -0.73 19.35 5.17
C ARG A 5 -0.01 18.52 4.10
N PRO A 6 1.29 18.74 3.88
CA PRO A 6 2.08 17.86 3.04
C PRO A 6 2.06 16.46 3.66
N TYR A 7 1.64 15.47 2.86
CA TYR A 7 1.71 14.07 3.22
C TYR A 7 2.68 13.37 2.27
N SER A 8 3.68 12.73 2.86
CA SER A 8 4.62 11.89 2.12
C SER A 8 4.99 10.69 2.97
N SER A 9 5.04 9.52 2.35
CA SER A 9 5.50 8.28 2.97
C SER A 9 6.37 7.54 1.98
N SER A 10 7.50 7.02 2.43
CA SER A 10 8.37 6.20 1.61
C SER A 10 8.86 5.00 2.40
N GLY A 11 9.22 3.95 1.69
CA GLY A 11 9.65 2.73 2.32
C GLY A 11 10.29 1.78 1.33
N LYS A 12 10.93 0.76 1.87
CA LYS A 12 11.58 -0.29 1.11
C LYS A 12 11.66 -1.55 1.94
N GLY A 13 11.84 -2.67 1.28
CA GLY A 13 11.97 -3.96 1.93
C GLY A 13 12.52 -5.00 0.99
N LYS A 14 12.63 -6.22 1.52
CA LYS A 14 13.12 -7.38 0.79
C LYS A 14 12.45 -8.64 1.32
N SER A 15 12.42 -9.67 0.49
CA SER A 15 12.01 -11.02 0.86
C SER A 15 12.96 -11.61 1.91
N TYR A 16 12.55 -12.69 2.57
CA TYR A 16 13.34 -13.36 3.60
C TYR A 16 14.75 -13.74 3.09
N GLU A 17 14.81 -14.39 1.93
CA GLU A 17 16.07 -14.75 1.26
C GLU A 17 16.77 -13.55 0.59
N GLY A 18 16.11 -12.39 0.54
CA GLY A 18 16.65 -11.15 -0.03
C GLY A 18 16.72 -11.13 -1.56
N VAL A 19 16.21 -12.17 -2.24
CA VAL A 19 16.15 -12.29 -3.70
C VAL A 19 15.23 -11.24 -4.31
N ILE A 20 14.08 -10.98 -3.67
CA ILE A 20 13.13 -9.95 -4.09
C ILE A 20 13.34 -8.72 -3.23
N LYS A 21 13.44 -7.55 -3.85
CA LYS A 21 13.58 -6.25 -3.18
C LYS A 21 12.52 -5.30 -3.74
N PHE A 22 12.00 -4.43 -2.89
CA PHE A 22 11.02 -3.43 -3.29
C PHE A 22 11.28 -2.08 -2.63
N GLY A 23 10.72 -1.04 -3.23
CA GLY A 23 10.65 0.31 -2.70
C GLY A 23 9.35 0.97 -3.12
N PHE A 24 8.90 1.95 -2.35
CA PHE A 24 7.76 2.78 -2.69
C PHE A 24 7.97 4.22 -2.22
N SER A 25 7.30 5.14 -2.90
CA SER A 25 7.18 6.54 -2.51
C SER A 25 5.75 6.99 -2.80
N LEU A 26 5.11 7.53 -1.77
CA LEU A 26 3.75 8.04 -1.80
C LEU A 26 3.81 9.51 -1.43
N VAL A 27 3.33 10.38 -2.33
CA VAL A 27 3.42 11.83 -2.18
C VAL A 27 2.07 12.43 -2.53
N LYS A 28 1.49 13.21 -1.60
CA LYS A 28 0.29 13.99 -1.90
C LYS A 28 0.65 15.08 -2.88
N GLY A 29 -0.01 15.07 -4.03
CA GLY A 29 0.09 16.13 -5.04
C GLY A 29 -0.57 17.44 -4.60
N LYS A 30 -0.78 18.34 -5.56
CA LYS A 30 -1.35 19.68 -5.34
C LYS A 30 -2.87 19.69 -5.18
N ALA A 31 -3.51 18.52 -5.17
CA ALA A 31 -4.97 18.42 -5.08
C ALA A 31 -5.47 18.93 -3.72
N ASN A 32 -6.62 19.61 -3.75
CA ASN A 32 -7.25 20.17 -2.55
C ASN A 32 -7.98 19.12 -1.71
N HIS A 33 -8.27 17.93 -2.25
CA HIS A 33 -8.77 16.82 -1.45
C HIS A 33 -7.64 16.13 -0.66
N PRO A 34 -7.95 15.35 0.39
CA PRO A 34 -6.98 14.51 1.10
C PRO A 34 -6.27 13.51 0.18
N MET A 35 -5.19 12.90 0.67
CA MET A 35 -4.56 11.78 -0.03
C MET A 35 -5.52 10.58 -0.01
N GLU A 36 -5.89 10.07 -1.18
CA GLU A 36 -6.81 8.93 -1.31
C GLU A 36 -6.11 7.66 -1.80
N ASP A 37 -4.88 7.76 -2.31
CA ASP A 37 -4.12 6.58 -2.75
C ASP A 37 -3.49 5.85 -1.56
N TYR A 38 -3.56 4.52 -1.63
CA TYR A 38 -2.91 3.60 -0.70
C TYR A 38 -2.04 2.64 -1.49
N HIS A 39 -1.11 1.97 -0.81
CA HIS A 39 -0.32 0.91 -1.40
C HIS A 39 -0.22 -0.25 -0.41
N VAL A 40 0.10 -1.44 -0.90
CA VAL A 40 0.59 -2.53 -0.08
C VAL A 40 1.90 -3.03 -0.66
N ALA A 41 2.88 -3.29 0.21
CA ALA A 41 4.13 -3.92 -0.16
C ALA A 41 4.53 -4.81 1.00
N LYS A 42 4.05 -6.06 0.99
CA LYS A 42 4.10 -6.96 2.14
C LYS A 42 4.42 -8.39 1.71
N PHE A 43 5.27 -9.04 2.48
CA PHE A 43 5.50 -10.49 2.42
C PHE A 43 4.71 -11.19 3.55
N MET A 44 4.21 -12.39 3.28
CA MET A 44 3.54 -13.28 4.23
C MET A 44 4.04 -14.71 4.04
N GLN A 45 4.28 -15.41 5.15
CA GLN A 45 4.66 -16.82 5.15
C GLN A 45 3.41 -17.70 5.23
N ILE A 46 3.25 -18.63 4.29
CA ILE A 46 2.12 -19.55 4.21
C ILE A 46 2.62 -20.92 3.81
N GLN A 47 2.35 -21.95 4.63
CA GLN A 47 2.72 -23.34 4.35
C GLN A 47 4.16 -23.49 3.82
N GLN A 48 5.13 -22.82 4.46
CA GLN A 48 6.56 -22.81 4.13
C GLN A 48 6.95 -22.01 2.88
N HIS A 49 6.01 -21.36 2.21
CA HIS A 49 6.27 -20.47 1.09
C HIS A 49 6.13 -19.01 1.51
N GLU A 50 7.05 -18.17 1.04
CA GLU A 50 6.90 -16.73 1.12
C GLU A 50 6.10 -16.21 -0.07
N LEU A 51 4.99 -15.52 0.19
CA LEU A 51 4.20 -14.84 -0.82
C LEU A 51 4.28 -13.34 -0.60
N GLY A 52 4.49 -12.59 -1.68
CA GLY A 52 4.49 -11.13 -1.67
C GLY A 52 3.27 -10.57 -2.38
N LEU A 53 2.60 -9.57 -1.78
CA LEU A 53 1.65 -8.73 -2.49
C LEU A 53 2.19 -7.30 -2.58
N PHE A 54 2.20 -6.81 -3.81
CA PHE A 54 2.57 -5.45 -4.18
C PHE A 54 1.44 -4.86 -5.00
N ALA A 55 0.77 -3.84 -4.49
CA ALA A 55 -0.38 -3.24 -5.15
C ALA A 55 -0.49 -1.75 -4.82
N ILE A 56 -1.11 -1.01 -5.74
CA ILE A 56 -1.49 0.39 -5.58
C ILE A 56 -3.01 0.44 -5.66
N TYR A 57 -3.62 1.21 -4.77
CA TYR A 57 -5.04 1.47 -4.74
C TYR A 57 -5.24 2.97 -4.94
N ASP A 58 -5.74 3.36 -6.10
CA ASP A 58 -6.09 4.74 -6.44
C ASP A 58 -7.51 5.02 -5.94
N GLY A 59 -7.62 5.86 -4.90
CA GLY A 59 -8.88 6.20 -4.28
C GLY A 59 -9.62 7.28 -5.05
N HIS A 60 -10.95 7.22 -5.05
CA HIS A 60 -11.78 8.27 -5.63
C HIS A 60 -12.99 8.53 -4.74
N LEU A 61 -13.23 9.81 -4.42
CA LEU A 61 -14.34 10.27 -3.57
C LEU A 61 -14.24 9.73 -2.12
N GLY A 62 -13.01 9.62 -1.62
CA GLY A 62 -12.71 9.20 -0.25
C GLY A 62 -11.72 8.05 -0.15
N ASP A 63 -11.16 7.88 1.05
CA ASP A 63 -10.08 6.92 1.31
C ASP A 63 -10.53 5.61 1.98
N THR A 64 -11.81 5.49 2.32
CA THR A 64 -12.35 4.32 3.04
C THR A 64 -12.13 3.01 2.28
N ILE A 65 -12.40 2.99 0.97
CA ILE A 65 -12.25 1.79 0.14
C ILE A 65 -10.77 1.40 -0.04
N PRO A 66 -9.86 2.28 -0.51
CA PRO A 66 -8.45 1.92 -0.65
C PRO A 66 -7.80 1.54 0.70
N SER A 67 -8.19 2.19 1.80
CA SER A 67 -7.77 1.82 3.16
C SER A 67 -8.25 0.42 3.57
N TYR A 68 -9.49 0.06 3.23
CA TYR A 68 -10.03 -1.28 3.46
C TYR A 68 -9.28 -2.34 2.63
N LEU A 69 -9.03 -2.08 1.35
CA LEU A 69 -8.27 -2.99 0.49
C LEU A 69 -6.85 -3.21 1.00
N GLN A 70 -6.15 -2.15 1.41
CA GLN A 70 -4.80 -2.27 1.99
C GLN A 70 -4.76 -3.23 3.18
N LYS A 71 -5.79 -3.22 4.02
CA LYS A 71 -5.85 -4.05 5.24
C LYS A 71 -6.29 -5.47 4.96
N HIS A 72 -7.19 -5.69 4.01
CA HIS A 72 -7.93 -6.95 3.89
C HIS A 72 -7.68 -7.73 2.60
N LEU A 73 -7.32 -7.07 1.48
CA LEU A 73 -7.29 -7.73 0.17
C LEU A 73 -6.33 -8.92 0.13
N PHE A 74 -5.12 -8.77 0.68
CA PHE A 74 -4.14 -9.87 0.65
C PHE A 74 -4.67 -11.11 1.40
N ALA A 75 -5.19 -10.91 2.60
CA ALA A 75 -5.71 -12.01 3.41
C ALA A 75 -6.95 -12.67 2.77
N ASN A 76 -7.76 -11.90 2.05
CA ASN A 76 -8.93 -12.44 1.35
C ASN A 76 -8.52 -13.29 0.14
N ILE A 77 -7.58 -12.81 -0.69
CA ILE A 77 -7.05 -13.57 -1.84
C ILE A 77 -6.48 -14.92 -1.39
N LEU A 78 -5.81 -14.96 -0.24
CA LEU A 78 -5.18 -16.17 0.29
C LEU A 78 -6.16 -17.17 0.92
N LYS A 79 -7.42 -16.79 1.11
CA LYS A 79 -8.49 -17.64 1.68
C LYS A 79 -9.43 -18.20 0.61
N GLU A 80 -9.33 -17.72 -0.63
CA GLU A 80 -10.07 -18.22 -1.78
C GLU A 80 -9.43 -19.50 -2.33
#